data_AF-A0A3A8QL50-F1
#
_entry.id   AF-A0A3A8QL50-F1
#
_cell.length_a   1.000
_cell.length_b   1.000
_cell.length_c   1.000
_cell.angle_alpha   90.00
_cell.angle_beta   90.00
_cell.angle_gamma   90.00
#
_symmetry.space_group_name_H-M   'P 1'
#
loop_
_entity.id
_entity.type
_entity.pdbx_description
1 polymer ?
#
loop_
_entity_poly.entity_id
_entity_poly.type
_entity_poly.pdbx_seq_one_letter_code
_entity_poly.pdbx_strand_id
1 'polypeptide(L)' 'MRRSIVAATATVAFFLGCATNHAYAERQPRMRDALAHLEAALSDLRAATSDKGGHRAKAISLTEQAISSVRDGIQFDNRH' A
#
# COMPACT_ATOMS: atom_id res chain seq x y z
N MET A 1 65.73 -21.30 -4.37
CA MET A 1 65.54 -21.33 -5.84
C MET A 1 64.96 -22.67 -6.25
N ARG A 2 63.69 -22.71 -6.70
CA ARG A 2 63.08 -23.83 -7.44
C ARG A 2 61.72 -23.37 -8.00
N ARG A 3 61.79 -22.89 -9.25
CA ARG A 3 60.86 -23.06 -10.38
C ARG A 3 59.38 -22.68 -10.19
N SER A 4 59.08 -21.50 -10.73
CA SER A 4 57.89 -20.98 -11.43
C SER A 4 56.83 -22.01 -11.88
N ILE A 5 55.54 -21.65 -11.77
CA ILE A 5 54.55 -21.63 -12.88
C ILE A 5 53.37 -20.72 -12.49
N VAL A 6 53.04 -19.89 -13.47
CA VAL A 6 51.92 -18.97 -13.66
C VAL A 6 50.56 -19.66 -13.52
N ALA A 7 49.57 -19.02 -12.89
CA ALA A 7 48.18 -19.06 -13.34
C ALA A 7 47.36 -17.97 -12.65
N ALA A 8 47.28 -16.82 -13.32
CA ALA A 8 46.15 -15.92 -13.16
C ALA A 8 44.88 -16.64 -13.61
N THR A 9 43.93 -16.86 -12.72
CA THR A 9 42.52 -16.96 -13.09
C THR A 9 41.70 -16.14 -12.11
N ALA A 10 41.48 -14.90 -12.53
CA ALA A 10 40.37 -14.10 -12.07
C ALA A 10 39.07 -14.88 -12.33
N THR A 11 38.42 -15.34 -11.27
CA THR A 11 36.98 -15.58 -11.28
C THR A 11 36.43 -14.86 -10.05
N VAL A 12 36.18 -13.58 -10.27
CA VAL A 12 35.16 -12.81 -9.57
C VAL A 12 33.91 -13.68 -9.53
N ALA A 13 33.63 -14.33 -8.39
CA ALA A 13 32.37 -15.01 -8.15
C ALA A 13 31.31 -13.93 -7.92
N PHE A 14 30.92 -13.39 -9.06
CA PHE A 14 29.82 -12.50 -9.33
C PHE A 14 28.53 -13.04 -8.70
N PHE A 15 27.97 -12.23 -7.80
CA PHE A 15 26.54 -12.06 -7.59
C PHE A 15 25.67 -13.31 -7.72
N LEU A 16 25.51 -14.07 -6.64
CA LEU A 16 24.26 -14.82 -6.43
C LEU A 16 23.38 -14.07 -5.43
N GLY A 17 23.13 -12.80 -5.75
CA GLY A 17 22.03 -12.02 -5.21
C GLY A 17 20.72 -12.44 -5.88
N CYS A 18 20.25 -13.65 -5.61
CA CYS A 18 18.85 -13.98 -5.83
C CYS A 18 18.08 -13.55 -4.59
N ALA A 19 18.04 -12.24 -4.34
CA ALA A 19 16.96 -11.66 -3.57
C ALA A 19 15.69 -12.02 -4.35
N THR A 20 14.96 -13.00 -3.82
CA THR A 20 13.60 -13.30 -4.24
C THR A 20 12.80 -12.02 -4.00
N ASN A 21 12.75 -11.15 -5.01
CA ASN A 21 11.73 -10.16 -5.16
C ASN A 21 10.43 -10.95 -5.31
N HIS A 22 9.90 -11.44 -4.20
CA HIS A 22 8.47 -11.59 -4.08
C HIS A 22 7.94 -10.18 -4.24
N ALA A 23 7.56 -9.86 -5.48
CA ALA A 23 6.56 -8.85 -5.75
C ALA A 23 5.27 -9.32 -5.06
N TYR A 24 5.26 -9.26 -3.73
CA TYR A 24 4.04 -9.13 -2.97
C TYR A 24 3.39 -7.90 -3.58
N ALA A 25 2.21 -8.09 -4.18
CA ALA A 25 1.34 -7.01 -4.64
C ALA A 25 1.54 -5.82 -3.72
N GLU A 26 2.11 -4.74 -4.27
CA GLU A 26 2.61 -3.62 -3.49
C GLU A 26 1.48 -3.18 -2.56
N ARG A 27 1.67 -3.33 -1.25
CA ARG A 27 0.62 -3.54 -0.25
C ARG A 27 -0.29 -2.30 -0.12
N GLN A 28 -1.15 -1.99 -1.09
CA GLN A 28 -1.78 -0.67 -1.37
C GLN A 28 -1.83 0.31 -0.19
N PRO A 29 -0.70 0.99 0.14
CA PRO A 29 -0.63 1.77 1.37
C PRO A 29 -1.54 2.99 1.29
N ARG A 30 -1.60 3.64 0.12
CA ARG A 30 -2.43 4.83 -0.11
C ARG A 30 -3.93 4.57 -0.01
N MET A 31 -4.41 3.42 -0.48
CA MET A 31 -5.83 3.08 -0.39
C MET A 31 -6.23 2.78 1.06
N ARG A 32 -5.34 2.13 1.84
CA ARG A 32 -5.55 1.94 3.28
C ARG A 32 -5.52 3.27 4.05
N ASP A 33 -4.60 4.16 3.73
CA ASP A 33 -4.55 5.50 4.32
C ASP A 33 -5.83 6.30 4.00
N ALA A 34 -6.29 6.23 2.75
CA ALA A 34 -7.53 6.87 2.33
C ALA A 34 -8.74 6.32 3.11
N LEU A 35 -8.82 5.00 3.30
CA LEU A 35 -9.86 4.37 4.11
C LEU A 35 -9.82 4.89 5.55
N ALA A 36 -8.65 4.94 6.17
CA ALA A 36 -8.49 5.45 7.53
C ALA A 36 -8.92 6.92 7.66
N HIS A 37 -8.55 7.78 6.71
CA HIS A 37 -8.98 9.18 6.70
C HIS A 37 -10.50 9.33 6.53
N LEU A 38 -11.12 8.51 5.68
CA LEU A 38 -12.58 8.54 5.49
C LEU A 38 -13.32 8.07 6.74
N GLU A 39 -12.82 7.04 7.43
CA GLU A 39 -13.41 6.56 8.69
C GLU A 39 -13.29 7.60 9.81
N ALA A 40 -12.16 8.30 9.91
CA ALA A 40 -12.00 9.43 10.81
C ALA A 40 -12.98 10.56 10.49
N ALA A 41 -13.07 10.97 9.22
CA ALA A 41 -14.01 11.99 8.79
C ALA A 41 -15.48 11.61 9.07
N LEU A 42 -15.86 10.35 8.87
CA LEU A 42 -17.20 9.85 9.20
C LEU A 42 -17.50 9.97 10.69
N SER A 43 -16.52 9.65 11.54
CA SER A 43 -16.65 9.80 13.00
C SER A 43 -16.91 11.27 13.38
N ASP A 44 -16.13 12.20 12.84
CA ASP A 44 -16.29 13.64 13.09
C ASP A 44 -17.66 14.16 12.62
N LEU A 45 -18.11 13.73 11.43
CA LEU A 45 -19.43 14.09 10.89
C LEU A 45 -20.58 13.56 11.76
N ARG A 46 -20.45 12.34 12.31
CA ARG A 46 -21.45 11.77 13.22
C ARG A 46 -21.48 12.48 14.57
N ALA A 47 -20.32 12.93 15.06
CA ALA A 47 -20.21 13.68 16.30
C ALA A 47 -20.71 15.14 16.19
N ALA A 48 -20.78 15.70 14.98
CA ALA A 48 -21.27 17.05 14.75
C ALA A 48 -22.75 17.20 15.16
N THR A 49 -23.03 18.21 16.01
CA THR A 49 -24.32 18.36 16.71
C THR A 49 -25.46 18.91 15.88
N SER A 50 -25.19 19.68 14.82
CA SER A 50 -26.22 20.31 13.99
C SER A 50 -26.07 19.85 12.54
N ASP A 51 -27.19 19.58 11.89
CA ASP A 51 -27.23 19.09 10.51
C ASP A 51 -26.77 20.13 9.46
N LYS A 52 -26.61 21.40 9.88
CA LYS A 52 -26.19 22.53 9.02
C LYS A 52 -26.99 22.58 7.72
N GLY A 53 -28.32 22.58 7.80
CA GLY A 53 -29.20 22.63 6.63
C GLY A 53 -29.21 21.35 5.79
N GLY A 54 -28.96 20.19 6.39
CA GLY A 54 -28.90 18.89 5.67
C GLY A 54 -27.52 18.51 5.16
N HIS A 55 -26.54 19.42 5.26
CA HIS A 55 -25.20 19.18 4.75
C HIS A 55 -24.45 18.09 5.52
N ARG A 56 -24.66 17.97 6.84
CA ARG A 56 -24.02 16.93 7.65
C ARG A 56 -24.53 15.55 7.25
N ALA A 57 -25.85 15.35 7.18
CA ALA A 57 -26.45 14.09 6.72
C ALA A 57 -26.00 13.72 5.30
N LYS A 58 -25.96 14.71 4.38
CA LYS A 58 -25.45 14.52 3.02
C LYS A 58 -23.96 14.12 3.02
N ALA A 59 -23.14 14.77 3.82
CA ALA A 59 -21.72 14.45 3.93
C ALA A 59 -21.51 13.03 4.47
N ILE A 60 -22.24 12.62 5.51
CA ILE A 60 -22.21 11.24 6.05
C ILE A 60 -22.48 10.23 4.93
N SER A 61 -23.55 10.42 4.17
CA SER A 61 -23.93 9.51 3.09
C SER A 61 -22.87 9.41 2.00
N LEU A 62 -22.25 10.54 1.62
CA LEU A 62 -21.18 10.56 0.63
C LEU A 62 -19.90 9.89 1.15
N THR A 63 -19.55 10.11 2.41
CA THR A 63 -18.37 9.48 3.04
C THR A 63 -18.56 7.97 3.17
N GLU A 64 -19.75 7.49 3.52
CA GLU A 64 -20.06 6.05 3.57
C GLU A 64 -19.95 5.38 2.20
N GLN A 65 -20.43 6.04 1.14
CA GLN A 65 -20.26 5.56 -0.24
C GLN A 65 -18.78 5.50 -0.64
N ALA A 66 -17.99 6.53 -0.32
CA ALA A 66 -16.56 6.54 -0.60
C ALA A 66 -15.81 5.41 0.13
N ILE A 67 -16.15 5.15 1.40
CA ILE A 67 -15.60 4.03 2.17
C ILE A 67 -15.87 2.70 1.48
N SER A 68 -17.11 2.49 0.99
CA SER A 68 -17.45 1.27 0.24
C SER A 68 -16.57 1.11 -1.00
N SER A 69 -16.49 2.14 -1.84
CA SER A 69 -15.70 2.09 -3.08
C SER A 69 -14.21 1.84 -2.82
N VAL A 70 -13.64 2.42 -1.75
CA VAL A 70 -12.23 2.18 -1.39
C VAL A 70 -12.04 0.73 -0.93
N ARG A 71 -12.95 0.19 -0.12
CA ARG A 71 -12.89 -1.23 0.31
C ARG A 71 -13.02 -2.17 -0.88
N ASP A 72 -13.89 -1.88 -1.82
CA ASP A 72 -14.07 -2.67 -3.04
C ASP A 72 -12.82 -2.61 -3.93
N GLY A 73 -12.19 -1.43 -4.07
CA GLY A 73 -10.93 -1.28 -4.79
C GLY A 73 -9.78 -2.07 -4.17
N ILE A 74 -9.63 -2.00 -2.84
CA ILE A 74 -8.64 -2.81 -2.10
C ILE A 74 -8.93 -4.31 -2.30
N GLN A 75 -10.20 -4.72 -2.23
CA GLN A 75 -10.58 -6.11 -2.43
C GLN A 75 -10.30 -6.60 -3.85
N PHE A 76 -10.57 -5.77 -4.86
CA PHE A 76 -10.33 -6.10 -6.26
C PHE A 76 -8.85 -6.38 -6.51
N ASP A 77 -7.97 -5.49 -6.04
CA ASP A 77 -6.51 -5.63 -6.14
C ASP A 77 -5.96 -6.83 -5.36
N ASN A 78 -6.55 -7.17 -4.20
CA ASN A 78 -6.16 -8.38 -3.47
C ASN A 78 -6.52 -9.68 -4.21
N ARG A 79 -7.40 -9.62 -5.23
CA ARG A 79 -7.90 -10.79 -5.98
C ARG A 79 -7.36 -10.89 -7.42
N HIS A 80 -6.81 -9.81 -7.99
CA HIS A 80 -6.38 -9.73 -9.39
C HIS A 80 -4.96 -9.16 -9.49
#